data_AF-A0A7X1E677-F1
#
_entry.id   AF-A0A7X1E677-F1
#
_cell.length_a   1.000
_cell.length_b   1.000
_cell.length_c   1.000
_cell.angle_alpha   90.00
_cell.angle_beta   90.00
_cell.angle_gamma   90.00
#
_symmetry.space_group_name_H-M   'P 1'
#
loop_
_entity.id
_entity.type
_entity.pdbx_description
1 polymer ?
#
loop_
_entity_poly.entity_id
_entity_poly.type
_entity_poly.pdbx_seq_one_letter_code
_entity_poly.pdbx_strand_id
1 'polypeptide(L)'
;MLGREYASLDQIKARDRETLPTVLTPDEVARVISAVPLLRYRVPLLLIYASGLRVRECIHLTIDDIDGPGSRLFVRDGKGGKDRYTILGTPVYRELRSYWNRHKNPKWLFPAVGRGRGDSAGAAYRMHRADEPMLTVPP
;
A
#
# COMPACT_ATOMS: atom_id res chain seq x y z
N MET A 1 -39.77 44.13 13.62
CA MET A 1 -39.73 42.88 14.41
C MET A 1 -38.27 42.54 14.71
N LEU A 2 -37.68 43.23 15.69
CA LEU A 2 -36.40 42.88 16.32
C LEU A 2 -36.71 42.73 17.82
N GLY A 3 -36.34 41.60 18.42
CA GLY A 3 -36.68 41.31 19.83
C GLY A 3 -37.21 39.89 20.11
N ARG A 4 -36.95 38.90 19.24
CA ARG A 4 -37.11 37.50 19.63
C ARG A 4 -35.74 36.91 19.96
N GLU A 5 -35.55 36.51 21.21
CA GLU A 5 -34.47 35.60 21.60
C GLU A 5 -34.74 34.24 20.95
N TYR A 6 -33.86 33.86 20.04
CA TYR A 6 -33.88 32.51 19.48
C TYR A 6 -33.04 31.62 20.40
N ALA A 7 -33.71 30.92 21.33
CA ALA A 7 -33.10 29.92 22.21
C ALA A 7 -32.41 28.76 21.44
N SER A 8 -32.52 28.72 20.11
CA SER A 8 -32.05 27.63 19.27
C SER A 8 -30.62 27.79 18.75
N LEU A 9 -29.95 28.94 18.96
CA LEU A 9 -28.57 29.13 18.47
C LEU A 9 -27.53 28.47 19.37
N ASP A 10 -27.82 28.29 20.67
CA ASP A 10 -26.94 27.59 21.61
C ASP A 10 -26.81 26.08 21.30
N GLN A 11 -27.74 25.53 20.52
CA GLN A 11 -27.71 24.12 20.07
C GLN A 11 -26.96 23.93 18.76
N ILE A 12 -26.62 25.00 18.04
CA ILE A 12 -25.80 24.93 16.82
C ILE A 12 -24.33 24.91 17.25
N LYS A 13 -23.88 23.76 17.75
CA LYS A 13 -22.46 23.51 17.94
C LYS A 13 -21.84 23.35 16.55
N ALA A 14 -21.24 24.42 16.02
CA ALA A 14 -20.36 24.30 14.87
C ALA A 14 -19.28 23.27 15.23
N ARG A 15 -19.21 22.18 14.47
CA ARG A 15 -18.23 21.12 14.70
C ARG A 15 -16.85 21.78 14.74
N ASP A 16 -16.14 21.61 15.86
CA ASP A 16 -14.78 22.12 16.00
C ASP A 16 -13.99 21.76 14.75
N ARG A 17 -13.18 22.71 14.26
CA ARG A 17 -12.31 22.49 13.10
C ARG A 17 -11.51 21.22 13.35
N GLU A 18 -11.87 20.13 12.68
CA GLU A 18 -11.05 18.92 12.64
C GLU A 18 -9.74 19.35 11.97
N THR A 19 -8.68 19.47 12.77
CA THR A 19 -7.33 19.72 12.26
C THR A 19 -7.04 18.63 11.24
N LEU A 20 -6.66 19.03 10.02
CA LEU A 20 -6.27 18.09 8.99
C LEU A 20 -5.21 17.15 9.58
N PRO A 21 -5.32 15.83 9.38
CA PRO A 21 -4.35 14.88 9.89
C PRO A 21 -2.94 15.31 9.47
N THR A 22 -1.97 15.21 10.38
CA THR A 22 -0.57 15.49 10.09
C THR A 22 -0.11 14.61 8.94
N VAL A 23 -0.07 15.17 7.73
CA VAL A 23 0.44 14.49 6.55
C VAL A 23 1.95 14.60 6.53
N LEU A 24 2.62 13.49 6.20
CA LEU A 24 4.07 13.48 6.03
C LEU A 24 4.45 14.30 4.79
N THR A 25 5.51 15.10 4.92
CA THR A 25 6.17 15.74 3.79
C THR A 25 6.85 14.69 2.89
N PRO A 26 7.11 14.99 1.61
CA PRO A 26 7.83 14.07 0.72
C PRO A 26 9.17 13.59 1.29
N ASP A 27 9.92 14.46 1.96
CA ASP A 27 11.20 14.12 2.57
C ASP A 27 11.05 13.19 3.77
N GLU A 28 10.01 13.38 4.59
CA GLU A 28 9.67 12.45 5.68
C GLU A 28 9.28 11.09 5.15
N VAL A 29 8.47 11.04 4.09
CA VAL A 29 8.11 9.77 3.44
C VAL A 29 9.35 9.07 2.90
N ALA A 30 10.26 9.80 2.25
CA ALA A 30 11.51 9.25 1.76
C ALA A 30 12.36 8.66 2.89
N ARG A 31 12.46 9.34 4.05
CA ARG A 31 13.15 8.83 5.24
C ARG A 31 12.47 7.59 5.81
N VAL A 32 11.15 7.55 5.88
CA VAL A 32 10.40 6.39 6.37
C VAL A 32 10.63 5.18 5.46
N ILE A 33 10.48 5.34 4.14
CA ILE A 33 10.67 4.24 3.18
C ILE A 33 12.12 3.74 3.20
N SER A 34 13.11 4.64 3.27
CA SER A 34 14.52 4.25 3.29
C SER A 34 14.93 3.53 4.57
N ALA A 35 14.29 3.85 5.71
CA ALA A 35 14.53 3.20 6.98
C ALA A 35 14.01 1.75 7.05
N VAL A 36 13.14 1.31 6.14
CA VAL A 36 12.62 -0.07 6.13
C VAL A 36 13.69 -1.02 5.60
N PRO A 37 14.30 -1.92 6.39
CA PRO A 37 15.44 -2.73 5.94
C PRO A 37 15.03 -3.84 4.95
N LEU A 38 13.80 -4.35 5.08
CA LEU A 38 13.33 -5.50 4.33
C LEU A 38 12.60 -5.08 3.04
N LEU A 39 13.11 -5.55 1.89
CA LEU A 39 12.50 -5.26 0.58
C LEU A 39 11.03 -5.70 0.49
N ARG A 40 10.67 -6.82 1.13
CA ARG A 40 9.29 -7.33 1.18
C ARG A 40 8.29 -6.36 1.80
N TYR A 41 8.75 -5.38 2.58
CA TYR A 41 7.93 -4.33 3.16
C TYR A 41 8.18 -2.98 2.48
N ARG A 42 9.43 -2.67 2.14
CA ARG A 42 9.83 -1.42 1.49
C ARG A 42 9.14 -1.22 0.13
N VAL A 43 9.13 -2.25 -0.71
CA VAL A 43 8.61 -2.15 -2.08
C VAL A 43 7.08 -1.97 -2.12
N PRO A 44 6.27 -2.72 -1.34
CA PRO A 44 4.85 -2.42 -1.20
C PRO A 44 4.55 -1.00 -0.69
N LEU A 45 5.30 -0.53 0.32
CA LEU A 45 5.12 0.82 0.87
C LEU A 45 5.41 1.91 -0.17
N LEU A 46 6.49 1.75 -0.93
CA LEU A 46 6.83 2.63 -2.04
C LEU A 46 5.71 2.67 -3.09
N LEU A 47 5.17 1.51 -3.46
CA LEU A 47 4.09 1.42 -4.45
C LEU A 47 2.79 2.06 -3.94
N ILE A 48 2.43 1.82 -2.68
CA ILE A 48 1.27 2.45 -2.04
C ILE A 48 1.38 3.97 -2.10
N TYR A 49 2.54 4.51 -1.73
CA TYR A 49 2.79 5.94 -1.75
C TYR A 49 2.74 6.51 -3.18
N ALA A 50 3.45 5.88 -4.12
CA ALA A 50 3.60 6.41 -5.47
C ALA A 50 2.33 6.28 -6.33
N SER A 51 1.54 5.22 -6.12
CA SER A 51 0.37 4.91 -6.95
C SER A 51 -0.97 5.08 -6.21
N GLY A 52 -0.94 5.57 -4.96
CA GLY A 52 -2.14 5.84 -4.16
C GLY A 52 -2.98 4.59 -3.88
N LEU A 53 -2.33 3.45 -3.68
CA LEU A 53 -3.03 2.17 -3.47
C LEU A 53 -3.46 2.02 -2.02
N ARG A 54 -4.59 1.34 -1.81
CA ARG A 54 -4.90 0.78 -0.49
C ARG A 54 -4.02 -0.42 -0.23
N VAL A 55 -3.74 -0.71 1.04
CA VAL A 55 -2.96 -1.90 1.45
C VAL A 55 -3.52 -3.18 0.84
N ARG A 56 -4.86 -3.36 0.90
CA ARG A 56 -5.53 -4.54 0.32
C ARG A 56 -5.35 -4.63 -1.19
N GLU A 57 -5.48 -3.51 -1.91
CA GLU A 57 -5.28 -3.47 -3.36
C GLU A 57 -3.83 -3.89 -3.69
N CYS A 58 -2.84 -3.31 -2.99
CA CYS A 58 -1.42 -3.58 -3.20
C CYS A 58 -1.06 -5.06 -3.00
N ILE A 59 -1.47 -5.68 -1.88
CA ILE A 59 -1.11 -7.08 -1.59
C ILE A 59 -1.81 -8.11 -2.50
N HIS A 60 -2.82 -7.71 -3.27
CA HIS A 60 -3.52 -8.60 -4.21
C HIS A 60 -3.08 -8.38 -5.67
N LEU A 61 -2.11 -7.52 -5.94
CA LEU A 61 -1.61 -7.30 -7.28
C LEU A 61 -0.97 -8.56 -7.88
N THR A 62 -1.33 -8.84 -9.12
CA THR A 62 -0.66 -9.83 -9.96
C THR A 62 0.32 -9.14 -10.91
N ILE A 63 1.14 -9.93 -11.59
CA ILE A 63 2.09 -9.42 -12.60
C ILE A 63 1.33 -8.87 -13.81
N ASP A 64 0.21 -9.51 -14.15
CA ASP A 64 -0.65 -9.10 -15.27
C ASP A 64 -1.35 -7.75 -15.04
N ASP A 65 -1.40 -7.29 -13.79
CA ASP A 65 -1.95 -5.98 -13.44
C ASP A 65 -0.96 -4.83 -13.74
N ILE A 66 0.31 -5.12 -14.08
CA ILE A 66 1.32 -4.11 -14.43
C ILE A 66 1.39 -3.95 -15.97
N ASP A 67 0.96 -2.79 -16.45
CA ASP A 67 1.20 -2.36 -17.83
C ASP A 67 2.51 -1.57 -17.92
N GLY A 68 3.62 -2.30 -18.12
CA GLY A 68 4.96 -1.74 -18.23
C GLY A 68 5.12 -0.72 -19.38
N PRO A 69 4.68 -1.03 -20.62
CA PRO A 69 4.69 -0.07 -21.73
C PRO A 69 3.79 1.15 -21.48
N GLY A 70 2.63 0.97 -20.86
CA GLY A 70 1.68 2.05 -20.60
C GLY A 70 1.96 2.87 -19.34
N SER A 71 2.97 2.53 -18.53
CA SER A 71 3.26 3.17 -17.23
C SER A 71 2.02 3.25 -16.32
N ARG A 72 1.22 2.18 -16.35
CA ARG A 72 -0.06 2.11 -15.65
C ARG A 72 -0.15 0.82 -14.84
N LEU A 73 -0.89 0.90 -13.75
CA LEU A 73 -1.20 -0.23 -12.89
C LEU A 73 -2.72 -0.40 -12.85
N PHE A 74 -3.19 -1.60 -13.12
CA PHE A 74 -4.59 -1.96 -13.04
C PHE A 74 -4.95 -2.33 -11.59
N VAL A 75 -5.98 -1.69 -11.05
CA VAL A 75 -6.46 -1.93 -9.69
C VAL A 75 -7.84 -2.55 -9.77
N ARG A 76 -7.94 -3.82 -9.41
CA ARG A 76 -9.19 -4.58 -9.32
C ARG A 76 -9.97 -4.23 -8.06
N ASP A 77 -11.30 -4.34 -8.13
CA ASP A 77 -12.20 -4.23 -6.97
C ASP A 77 -11.98 -2.94 -6.15
N GLY A 78 -11.79 -1.82 -6.85
CA GLY A 78 -11.72 -0.50 -6.22
C GLY A 78 -13.01 -0.13 -5.48
N LYS A 79 -13.00 0.97 -4.73
CA LYS A 79 -14.16 1.45 -3.95
C LYS A 79 -15.44 1.43 -4.80
N GLY A 80 -16.45 0.68 -4.34
CA GLY A 80 -17.71 0.48 -5.06
C GLY A 80 -17.70 -0.65 -6.10
N GLY A 81 -16.70 -1.54 -6.07
CA GLY A 81 -16.57 -2.66 -7.01
C GLY A 81 -16.13 -2.25 -8.42
N LYS A 82 -15.47 -1.08 -8.55
CA LYS A 82 -15.06 -0.54 -9.84
C LYS A 82 -13.56 -0.65 -10.02
N ASP A 83 -13.18 -1.23 -11.15
CA ASP A 83 -11.79 -1.29 -11.59
C ASP A 83 -11.30 0.10 -12.02
N ARG A 84 -10.02 0.37 -11.81
CA ARG A 84 -9.39 1.63 -12.25
C ARG A 84 -7.95 1.41 -12.66
N TYR A 85 -7.43 2.29 -13.50
CA TYR A 85 -5.99 2.43 -13.70
C TYR A 85 -5.43 3.52 -12.77
N THR A 86 -4.24 3.28 -12.25
CA THR A 86 -3.43 4.29 -11.56
C THR A 86 -2.08 4.44 -12.25
N ILE A 87 -1.41 5.55 -11.96
CA ILE A 87 -0.11 5.88 -12.54
C ILE A 87 0.96 4.99 -11.90
N LEU A 88 1.84 4.44 -12.73
CA LEU A 88 3.04 3.74 -12.30
C LEU A 88 4.25 4.48 -12.88
N GLY A 89 4.89 5.30 -12.05
CA GLY A 89 6.09 6.04 -12.48
C GLY A 89 7.24 5.11 -12.86
N THR A 90 8.01 5.49 -13.87
CA THR A 90 9.17 4.72 -14.37
C THR A 90 10.16 4.29 -13.28
N PRO A 91 10.51 5.13 -12.27
CA PRO A 91 11.39 4.70 -11.18
C PRO A 91 10.80 3.54 -10.37
N VAL A 92 9.51 3.62 -10.04
CA VAL A 92 8.80 2.60 -9.25
C VAL A 92 8.68 1.31 -10.04
N TYR A 93 8.38 1.38 -11.35
CA TYR A 93 8.37 0.21 -12.21
C TYR A 93 9.72 -0.52 -12.22
N ARG A 94 10.84 0.20 -12.28
CA ARG A 94 12.19 -0.39 -12.22
C ARG A 94 12.42 -1.10 -10.88
N GLU A 95 12.01 -0.49 -9.77
CA GLU A 95 12.08 -1.11 -8.44
C GLU A 95 11.21 -2.38 -8.36
N LEU A 96 9.98 -2.34 -8.88
CA LEU A 96 9.10 -3.52 -8.95
C LEU A 96 9.72 -4.65 -9.77
N ARG A 97 10.31 -4.33 -10.93
CA ARG A 97 10.98 -5.32 -11.79
C ARG A 97 12.21 -5.93 -11.10
N SER A 98 13.00 -5.10 -10.43
CA SER A 98 14.15 -5.55 -9.62
C SER A 98 13.72 -6.47 -8.48
N TYR A 99 12.63 -6.12 -7.79
CA TYR A 99 12.05 -6.93 -6.73
C TYR A 99 11.52 -8.27 -7.24
N TRP A 100 10.72 -8.24 -8.32
CA TRP A 100 10.17 -9.45 -8.94
C TRP A 100 11.26 -10.40 -9.41
N ASN A 101 12.35 -9.89 -10.00
CA ASN A 101 13.48 -10.71 -10.44
C ASN A 101 14.14 -11.54 -9.33
N ARG A 102 13.97 -11.18 -8.05
CA ARG A 102 14.52 -11.93 -6.90
C ARG A 102 13.73 -13.18 -6.55
N HIS A 103 12.40 -13.15 -6.72
CA HIS A 103 11.53 -14.27 -6.34
C HIS A 103 10.87 -14.96 -7.54
N LYS A 104 10.77 -14.27 -8.69
CA LYS A 104 10.22 -14.77 -9.97
C LYS A 104 8.91 -15.55 -9.80
N ASN A 105 8.05 -15.06 -8.91
CA ASN A 105 6.75 -15.71 -8.72
C ASN A 105 5.95 -15.54 -10.02
N PRO A 106 5.25 -16.58 -10.51
CA PRO A 106 4.58 -16.52 -11.81
C PRO A 106 3.24 -15.77 -11.79
N LYS A 107 2.69 -15.46 -10.62
CA LYS A 107 1.36 -14.83 -10.49
C LYS A 107 1.40 -13.57 -9.66
N TRP A 108 1.96 -13.64 -8.46
CA TRP A 108 1.88 -12.58 -7.47
C TRP A 108 3.07 -11.63 -7.53
N LEU A 109 2.79 -10.33 -7.54
CA LEU A 109 3.82 -9.30 -7.39
C LEU A 109 4.42 -9.32 -5.98
N PHE A 110 3.58 -9.54 -4.96
CA PHE A 110 3.99 -9.67 -3.57
C PHE A 110 3.57 -11.04 -3.02
N PRO A 111 4.40 -12.08 -3.17
CA PRO A 111 4.09 -13.39 -2.62
C PRO A 111 4.12 -13.35 -1.09
N ALA A 112 2.99 -13.66 -0.46
CA ALA A 112 2.93 -13.89 0.98
C ALA A 112 3.27 -15.35 1.29
N VAL A 113 3.92 -15.57 2.42
CA VAL A 113 4.14 -16.92 2.96
C VAL A 113 2.76 -17.51 3.27
N GLY A 114 2.36 -18.57 2.57
CA GLY A 114 1.00 -19.16 2.63
C GLY A 114 0.06 -18.84 1.46
N ARG A 115 0.43 -17.93 0.53
CA ARG A 115 -0.27 -17.80 -0.77
C ARG A 115 0.38 -18.70 -1.81
N GLY A 116 -0.11 -19.95 -1.89
CA GLY A 116 0.42 -21.00 -2.76
C GLY A 116 0.55 -22.33 -2.00
N ARG A 117 1.21 -23.33 -2.62
CA ARG A 117 1.44 -24.66 -2.03
C ARG A 117 2.47 -24.57 -0.89
N GLY A 118 2.07 -24.05 0.26
CA GLY A 118 2.96 -23.88 1.42
C GLY A 118 2.19 -23.53 2.69
N ASP A 119 2.52 -24.23 3.77
CA ASP A 119 1.85 -24.21 5.07
C ASP A 119 1.76 -22.80 5.70
N SER A 120 0.53 -22.38 5.97
CA SER A 120 0.18 -21.09 6.57
C SER A 120 0.60 -20.99 8.04
N ALA A 121 0.76 -22.12 8.75
CA ALA A 121 1.22 -22.13 10.14
C ALA A 121 2.74 -21.88 10.21
N GLY A 122 3.53 -22.56 9.37
CA GLY A 122 4.97 -22.32 9.24
C GLY A 122 5.33 -20.92 8.71
N ALA A 123 4.42 -20.26 8.01
CA ALA A 123 4.53 -18.86 7.59
C ALA A 123 4.47 -17.88 8.78
N ALA A 124 3.43 -18.00 9.61
CA ALA A 124 3.20 -17.13 10.76
C ALA A 124 4.33 -17.26 11.80
N TYR A 125 4.80 -18.50 12.05
CA TYR A 125 5.92 -18.78 12.95
C TYR A 125 7.22 -18.08 12.51
N ARG A 126 7.53 -18.10 11.20
CA ARG A 126 8.73 -17.42 10.66
C ARG A 126 8.59 -15.91 10.64
N MET A 127 7.38 -15.37 10.51
CA MET A 127 7.14 -13.92 10.56
C MET A 127 7.28 -13.35 11.98
N HIS A 128 6.88 -14.10 13.01
CA HIS A 128 7.01 -13.69 14.41
C HIS A 128 8.46 -13.75 14.94
N ARG A 129 9.35 -14.48 14.24
CA ARG A 129 10.78 -14.63 14.59
C ARG A 129 11.76 -13.99 13.60
N ALA A 130 11.27 -13.26 12.61
CA ALA A 130 12.12 -12.67 11.59
C ALA A 130 12.81 -11.39 12.09
N ASP A 131 13.88 -11.54 12.86
CA ASP A 131 14.86 -10.48 13.13
C ASP A 131 15.85 -10.30 11.95
N GLU A 132 15.85 -11.23 10.98
CA GLU A 132 16.67 -11.17 9.77
C GLU A 132 15.85 -11.31 8.47
N PRO A 133 16.33 -10.72 7.34
CA PRO A 133 15.68 -10.88 6.05
C PRO A 133 15.62 -12.33 5.62
N MET A 134 14.45 -12.78 5.14
CA MET A 134 14.33 -14.01 4.34
C MET A 134 15.09 -13.85 3.02
N LEU A 135 16.42 -13.88 3.08
CA LEU A 135 17.24 -14.30 1.96
C LEU A 135 17.19 -15.83 1.94
N THR A 136 16.92 -16.35 0.75
CA THR A 136 16.84 -17.77 0.39
C THR A 136 15.53 -18.48 0.74
N VAL A 137 14.74 -18.72 -0.29
CA VAL A 137 13.86 -19.88 -0.37
C VAL A 137 14.80 -21.10 -0.46
N PRO A 138 14.73 -22.10 0.44
CA PRO A 138 15.50 -23.32 0.28
C PRO A 138 14.98 -24.12 -0.94
N PRO A 139 15.82 -24.98 -1.55
CA PRO A 139 15.51 -25.67 -2.81
C PRO A 139 14.23 -26.50 -2.76
#